data_AF-A0A3C1YVA4-F1
#
_entry.id   AF-A0A3C1YVA4-F1
#
_cell.length_a   1.000
_cell.length_b   1.000
_cell.length_c   1.000
_cell.angle_alpha   90.00
_cell.angle_beta   90.00
_cell.angle_gamma   90.00
#
_symmetry.space_group_name_H-M   'P 1'
#
loop_
_entity.id
_entity.type
_entity.pdbx_description
1 polymer ?
#
loop_
_entity_poly.entity_id
_entity_poly.type
_entity_poly.pdbx_seq_one_letter_code
_entity_poly.pdbx_strand_id
1 'polypeptide(L)'
;MAASRKTAPARLTRRTATSREFADHWELADLVTDPVKHFDRYLKDLSAKVTRFESARTELAATMPEQSFLDLLTLSEQIARHSGRLGAYAYLWVSEDTKNLQARSFKTQVEERYWSPALRGGWGGGWR
;
A
#
# COMPACT_ATOMS: atom_id res chain seq x y z
N MET A 1 25.64 -9.87 70.88
CA MET A 1 25.79 -8.69 70.01
C MET A 1 25.08 -8.98 68.69
N ALA A 2 23.96 -8.30 68.43
CA ALA A 2 23.13 -8.51 67.25
C ALA A 2 23.46 -7.43 66.20
N ALA A 3 23.85 -7.86 64.99
CA ALA A 3 23.96 -6.98 63.83
C ALA A 3 22.83 -7.32 62.86
N SER A 4 21.66 -6.70 63.08
CA SER A 4 20.53 -6.78 62.16
C SER A 4 20.78 -5.90 60.95
N ARG A 5 21.15 -6.50 59.81
CA ARG A 5 21.18 -5.80 58.51
C ARG A 5 19.74 -5.62 58.02
N LYS A 6 19.24 -4.39 58.13
CA LYS A 6 17.94 -3.95 57.61
C LYS A 6 18.04 -3.81 56.09
N THR A 7 17.56 -4.79 55.34
CA THR A 7 17.38 -4.68 53.89
C THR A 7 16.13 -3.82 53.62
N ALA A 8 16.35 -2.64 53.02
CA ALA A 8 15.26 -1.83 52.49
C ALA A 8 14.68 -2.51 51.23
N PRO A 9 13.35 -2.52 51.01
CA PRO A 9 12.82 -2.99 49.74
C PRO A 9 13.20 -1.98 48.67
N ALA A 10 13.97 -2.41 47.67
CA ALA A 10 14.17 -1.65 46.46
C ALA A 10 12.80 -1.45 45.81
N ARG A 11 12.30 -0.21 45.82
CA ARG A 11 11.13 0.19 45.06
C ARG A 11 11.45 -0.04 43.57
N LEU A 12 11.01 -1.17 43.04
CA LEU A 12 10.90 -1.36 41.61
C LEU A 12 9.94 -0.29 41.11
N THR A 13 10.48 0.81 40.59
CA THR A 13 9.73 1.72 39.75
C THR A 13 9.27 0.90 38.55
N ARG A 14 8.04 0.39 38.64
CA ARG A 14 7.31 -0.16 37.50
C ARG A 14 7.30 0.97 36.49
N ARG A 15 8.19 0.91 35.49
CA ARG A 15 8.10 1.74 34.30
C ARG A 15 6.68 1.52 33.82
N THR A 16 5.86 2.55 33.88
CA THR A 16 4.60 2.59 33.16
C THR A 16 4.99 2.41 31.71
N ALA A 17 4.95 1.16 31.25
CA ALA A 17 4.78 0.88 29.85
C ALA A 17 3.50 1.63 29.52
N THR A 18 3.64 2.73 28.80
CA THR A 18 2.53 3.27 28.02
C THR A 18 2.00 2.05 27.29
N SER A 19 0.86 1.53 27.73
CA SER A 19 0.09 0.59 26.93
C SER A 19 0.00 1.29 25.60
N ARG A 20 0.67 0.77 24.56
CA ARG A 20 0.26 1.11 23.21
C ARG A 20 -1.12 0.49 23.16
N GLU A 21 -2.14 1.30 23.47
CA GLU A 21 -3.50 0.97 23.13
C GLU A 21 -3.43 0.64 21.64
N PHE A 22 -3.53 -0.65 21.32
CA PHE A 22 -3.56 -1.08 19.95
C PHE A 22 -4.80 -0.41 19.37
N ALA A 23 -4.62 0.44 18.36
CA ALA A 23 -5.75 1.07 17.71
C ALA A 23 -6.69 -0.03 17.19
N ASP A 24 -7.99 0.11 17.47
CA ASP A 24 -9.01 -0.82 16.99
C ASP A 24 -9.24 -0.71 15.45
N HIS A 25 -8.50 0.16 14.76
CA HIS A 25 -8.60 0.46 13.33
C HIS A 25 -7.22 0.67 12.69
N TRP A 26 -7.15 0.59 11.36
CA TRP A 26 -5.90 0.84 10.63
C TRP A 26 -5.68 2.33 10.38
N GLU A 27 -4.47 2.82 10.65
CA GLU A 27 -4.04 4.15 10.21
C GLU A 27 -3.65 4.10 8.72
N LEU A 28 -4.65 4.27 7.85
CA LEU A 28 -4.48 4.10 6.40
C LEU A 28 -3.96 5.35 5.67
N ALA A 29 -3.87 6.50 6.35
CA ALA A 29 -3.47 7.78 5.76
C ALA A 29 -2.01 7.77 5.24
N ASP A 30 -1.13 7.01 5.90
CA ASP A 30 0.26 6.80 5.46
C ASP A 30 0.33 6.01 4.15
N LEU A 31 -0.67 5.15 3.91
CA LEU A 31 -0.74 4.31 2.74
C LEU A 31 -1.27 5.08 1.54
N VAL A 32 -2.41 5.76 1.68
CA VAL A 32 -2.92 6.72 0.69
C VAL A 32 -3.68 7.80 1.46
N THR A 33 -3.39 9.06 1.19
CA THR A 33 -4.09 10.17 1.84
C THR A 33 -5.47 10.36 1.20
N ASP A 34 -6.53 10.25 2.02
CA ASP A 34 -7.93 10.44 1.64
C ASP A 34 -8.35 9.79 0.30
N PRO A 35 -8.07 8.47 0.08
CA PRO A 35 -8.29 7.83 -1.20
C PRO A 35 -9.76 7.77 -1.58
N VAL A 36 -10.70 7.75 -0.62
CA VAL A 36 -12.14 7.76 -0.90
C VAL A 36 -12.57 9.09 -1.53
N LYS A 37 -12.07 10.23 -1.02
CA LYS A 37 -12.39 11.56 -1.55
C LYS A 37 -11.68 11.85 -2.86
N HIS A 38 -10.47 11.31 -3.03
CA HIS A 38 -9.61 11.57 -4.18
C HIS A 38 -9.56 10.39 -5.15
N PHE A 39 -10.48 9.43 -5.03
CA PHE A 39 -10.44 8.16 -5.75
C PHE A 39 -10.38 8.36 -7.27
N ASP A 40 -11.29 9.17 -7.81
CA ASP A 40 -11.36 9.45 -9.24
C ASP A 40 -10.08 10.14 -9.74
N ARG A 41 -9.48 11.01 -8.91
CA ARG A 41 -8.21 11.67 -9.24
C ARG A 41 -7.06 10.66 -9.28
N TYR A 42 -6.96 9.79 -8.28
CA TYR A 42 -5.95 8.73 -8.24
C TYR A 42 -6.09 7.77 -9.42
N LEU A 43 -7.32 7.35 -9.72
CA LEU A 43 -7.63 6.52 -10.87
C LEU A 43 -7.22 7.21 -12.17
N LYS A 44 -7.62 8.46 -12.37
CA LYS A 44 -7.29 9.22 -13.59
C LYS A 44 -5.79 9.38 -13.78
N ASP A 45 -5.05 9.69 -12.72
CA ASP A 45 -3.59 9.84 -12.77
C ASP A 45 -2.90 8.51 -13.09
N LEU A 46 -3.34 7.41 -12.47
CA LEU A 46 -2.78 6.10 -12.72
C LEU A 46 -3.13 5.57 -14.12
N SER A 47 -4.36 5.79 -14.60
CA SER A 47 -4.74 5.50 -15.98
C SER A 47 -3.90 6.27 -16.98
N ALA A 48 -3.63 7.56 -16.74
CA ALA A 48 -2.77 8.36 -17.62
C ALA A 48 -1.34 7.81 -17.68
N LYS A 49 -0.78 7.36 -16.55
CA LYS A 49 0.54 6.70 -16.49
C LYS A 49 0.55 5.40 -17.27
N VAL A 50 -0.47 4.55 -17.12
CA VAL A 50 -0.61 3.30 -17.87
C VAL A 50 -0.71 3.58 -19.37
N THR A 51 -1.56 4.52 -19.79
CA THR A 51 -1.69 4.90 -21.21
C THR A 51 -0.35 5.36 -21.79
N ARG A 52 0.41 6.19 -21.05
CA ARG A 52 1.75 6.62 -21.46
C ARG A 52 2.74 5.46 -21.58
N PHE A 53 2.69 4.52 -20.64
CA PHE A 53 3.56 3.34 -20.67
C PHE A 53 3.23 2.43 -21.86
N GLU A 54 1.95 2.16 -22.10
CA GLU A 54 1.49 1.35 -23.23
C GLU A 54 1.80 2.00 -24.58
N SER A 55 1.70 3.34 -24.70
CA SER A 55 2.06 4.03 -25.96
C SER A 55 3.53 3.88 -26.32
N ALA A 56 4.42 3.72 -25.33
CA ALA A 56 5.85 3.53 -25.57
C ALA A 56 6.18 2.14 -26.14
N ARG A 57 5.23 1.19 -26.13
CA ARG A 57 5.45 -0.17 -26.63
C ARG A 57 5.89 -0.22 -28.09
N THR A 58 5.36 0.67 -28.93
CA THR A 58 5.73 0.76 -30.36
C THR A 58 7.11 1.36 -30.59
N GLU A 59 7.65 2.06 -29.60
CA GLU A 59 8.95 2.74 -29.66
C GLU A 59 10.06 1.94 -28.98
N LEU A 60 9.71 0.81 -28.32
CA LEU A 60 10.64 -0.04 -27.61
C LEU A 60 11.56 -0.77 -28.60
N ALA A 61 12.84 -0.43 -28.59
CA ALA A 61 13.86 -1.00 -29.46
C ALA A 61 15.16 -1.25 -28.70
N ALA A 62 15.92 -2.26 -29.10
CA ALA A 62 17.22 -2.57 -28.49
C ALA A 62 18.26 -1.44 -28.65
N THR A 63 18.05 -0.57 -29.64
CA THR A 63 18.91 0.58 -29.95
C THR A 63 18.41 1.89 -29.32
N MET A 64 17.37 1.84 -28.49
CA MET A 64 16.84 3.05 -27.86
C MET A 64 17.85 3.68 -26.90
N PRO A 65 17.78 5.00 -26.66
CA PRO A 65 18.64 5.63 -25.66
C PRO A 65 18.42 5.03 -24.27
N GLU A 66 19.50 4.79 -23.53
CA GLU A 66 19.47 4.25 -22.17
C GLU A 66 18.57 5.08 -21.25
N GLN A 67 18.66 6.41 -21.31
CA GLN A 67 17.83 7.29 -20.51
C GLN A 67 16.33 7.11 -20.80
N SER A 68 15.96 6.95 -22.07
CA SER A 68 14.58 6.68 -22.46
C SER A 68 14.08 5.35 -21.90
N PHE A 69 14.95 4.33 -21.85
CA PHE A 69 14.61 3.05 -21.21
C PHE A 69 14.44 3.20 -19.69
N LEU A 70 15.35 3.91 -19.01
CA LEU A 70 15.28 4.18 -17.57
C LEU A 70 14.00 4.96 -17.20
N ASP A 71 13.58 5.90 -18.03
CA ASP A 71 12.35 6.66 -17.83
C ASP A 71 11.11 5.74 -17.91
N LEU A 72 11.10 4.77 -18.84
CA LEU A 72 10.03 3.77 -18.95
C LEU A 72 10.04 2.81 -17.76
N LEU A 73 11.21 2.36 -17.31
CA LEU A 73 11.34 1.51 -16.12
C LEU A 73 10.81 2.24 -14.89
N THR A 74 11.22 3.47 -14.67
CA THR A 74 10.75 4.32 -13.58
C THR A 74 9.22 4.50 -13.63
N LEU A 75 8.66 4.71 -14.83
CA LEU A 75 7.22 4.82 -15.01
C LEU A 75 6.50 3.52 -14.63
N SER A 76 7.04 2.36 -15.01
CA SER A 76 6.48 1.04 -14.65
C SER A 76 6.50 0.81 -13.13
N GLU A 77 7.58 1.19 -12.44
CA GLU A 77 7.70 1.09 -10.99
C GLU A 77 6.71 2.00 -10.27
N GLN A 78 6.52 3.23 -10.78
CA GLN A 78 5.50 4.14 -10.26
C GLN A 78 4.10 3.55 -10.41
N ILE A 79 3.77 2.96 -11.57
CA ILE A 79 2.48 2.29 -11.80
C ILE A 79 2.30 1.14 -10.80
N ALA A 80 3.31 0.29 -10.63
CA ALA A 80 3.27 -0.84 -9.70
C ALA A 80 3.10 -0.37 -8.25
N ARG A 81 3.87 0.63 -7.82
CA ARG A 81 3.80 1.20 -6.47
C ARG A 81 2.43 1.82 -6.18
N HIS A 82 1.89 2.63 -7.09
CA HIS A 82 0.60 3.28 -6.90
C HIS A 82 -0.55 2.26 -6.90
N SER A 83 -0.53 1.31 -7.82
CA SER A 83 -1.50 0.20 -7.87
C SER A 83 -1.46 -0.64 -6.58
N GLY A 84 -0.25 -1.00 -6.13
CA GLY A 84 -0.04 -1.78 -4.93
C GLY A 84 -0.53 -1.09 -3.66
N ARG A 85 -0.25 0.22 -3.50
CA ARG A 85 -0.75 1.00 -2.36
C ARG A 85 -2.27 1.07 -2.32
N LEU A 86 -2.90 1.27 -3.47
CA LEU A 86 -4.37 1.35 -3.56
C LEU A 86 -5.04 0.00 -3.31
N GLY A 87 -4.47 -1.08 -3.85
CA GLY A 87 -4.93 -2.45 -3.58
C GLY A 87 -4.77 -2.83 -2.11
N ALA A 88 -3.63 -2.51 -1.50
CA ALA A 88 -3.39 -2.73 -0.07
C ALA A 88 -4.35 -1.92 0.81
N TYR A 89 -4.64 -0.66 0.46
CA TYR A 89 -5.63 0.16 1.14
C TYR A 89 -7.01 -0.51 1.09
N ALA A 90 -7.47 -0.90 -0.10
CA ALA A 90 -8.77 -1.54 -0.28
C ALA A 90 -8.88 -2.85 0.51
N TYR A 91 -7.80 -3.64 0.53
CA TYR A 91 -7.74 -4.89 1.28
C TYR A 91 -7.83 -4.64 2.79
N LEU A 92 -6.95 -3.81 3.35
CA LEU A 92 -6.93 -3.52 4.79
C LEU A 92 -8.25 -2.92 5.27
N TRP A 93 -8.86 -2.03 4.48
CA TRP A 93 -10.12 -1.41 4.84
C TRP A 93 -11.28 -2.41 4.90
N VAL A 94 -11.34 -3.38 3.97
CA VAL A 94 -12.30 -4.49 4.05
C VAL A 94 -11.96 -5.44 5.19
N SER A 95 -10.68 -5.63 5.53
CA SER A 95 -10.28 -6.47 6.66
C SER A 95 -10.64 -5.87 8.03
N GLU A 96 -10.74 -4.55 8.14
CA GLU A 96 -11.19 -3.86 9.36
C GLU A 96 -12.64 -4.20 9.71
N ASP A 97 -13.53 -4.05 8.72
CA ASP A 97 -14.92 -4.46 8.82
C ASP A 97 -15.39 -5.10 7.51
N THR A 98 -15.39 -6.43 7.49
CA THR A 98 -15.79 -7.22 6.32
C THR A 98 -17.26 -7.03 5.91
N LYS A 99 -18.09 -6.44 6.79
CA LYS A 99 -19.49 -6.13 6.51
C LYS A 99 -19.68 -4.70 5.99
N ASN A 100 -18.65 -3.87 6.02
CA ASN A 100 -18.71 -2.50 5.52
C ASN A 100 -18.98 -2.49 4.00
N LEU A 101 -20.18 -2.03 3.63
CA LEU A 101 -20.63 -2.00 2.24
C LEU A 101 -19.77 -1.06 1.38
N GLN A 102 -19.37 0.08 1.94
CA GLN A 102 -18.56 1.08 1.23
C GLN A 102 -17.15 0.54 0.93
N ALA A 103 -16.50 -0.10 1.91
CA ALA A 103 -15.17 -0.69 1.72
C ALA A 103 -15.20 -1.79 0.64
N ARG A 104 -16.26 -2.62 0.63
CA ARG A 104 -16.46 -3.66 -0.40
C ARG A 104 -16.68 -3.07 -1.79
N SER A 105 -17.56 -2.09 -1.92
CA SER A 105 -17.79 -1.39 -3.21
C SER A 105 -16.51 -0.73 -3.71
N PHE A 106 -15.74 -0.09 -2.83
CA PHE A 106 -14.45 0.49 -3.17
C PHE A 106 -13.47 -0.56 -3.69
N LYS A 107 -13.32 -1.69 -2.98
CA LYS A 107 -12.48 -2.80 -3.42
C LYS A 107 -12.90 -3.34 -4.79
N THR A 108 -14.20 -3.52 -5.03
CA THR A 108 -14.70 -3.92 -6.35
C THR A 108 -14.34 -2.91 -7.43
N GLN A 109 -14.49 -1.61 -7.18
CA GLN A 109 -14.10 -0.59 -8.16
C GLN A 109 -12.60 -0.59 -8.46
N VAL A 110 -11.74 -0.80 -7.45
CA VAL A 110 -10.30 -1.00 -7.64
C VAL A 110 -10.05 -2.24 -8.49
N GLU A 111 -10.66 -3.38 -8.16
CA GLU A 111 -10.47 -4.62 -8.91
C GLU A 111 -10.96 -4.52 -10.36
N GLU A 112 -12.15 -3.96 -10.61
CA GLU A 112 -12.69 -3.83 -11.97
C GLU A 112 -11.84 -2.90 -12.85
N ARG A 113 -11.39 -1.77 -12.29
CA ARG A 113 -10.66 -0.76 -13.06
C ARG A 113 -9.17 -1.09 -13.24
N TYR A 114 -8.55 -1.81 -12.30
CA TYR A 114 -7.14 -2.20 -12.39
C TYR A 114 -6.92 -3.62 -12.93
N TRP A 115 -7.88 -4.53 -12.74
CA TRP A 115 -7.75 -5.95 -13.10
C TRP A 115 -8.56 -6.33 -14.35
N SER A 116 -8.70 -5.38 -15.29
CA SER A 116 -9.32 -5.64 -16.59
C SER A 116 -8.71 -6.89 -17.27
N PRO A 117 -9.49 -7.65 -18.08
CA PRO A 117 -9.04 -8.91 -18.70
C PRO A 117 -7.72 -8.81 -19.49
N ALA A 118 -7.36 -7.63 -19.99
CA ALA A 118 -6.09 -7.38 -20.67
C ALA A 118 -4.84 -7.61 -19.81
N LEU A 119 -4.95 -7.49 -18.47
CA LEU A 119 -3.84 -7.76 -17.53
C LEU A 119 -3.91 -9.18 -16.92
N ARG A 120 -5.00 -9.92 -17.14
CA ARG A 120 -5.15 -11.32 -16.70
C ARG A 120 -4.18 -12.28 -17.41
N GLY A 121 -3.65 -11.89 -18.57
CA GLY A 121 -2.71 -12.71 -19.35
C GLY A 121 -1.22 -12.37 -19.17
N GLY A 122 -0.86 -11.29 -18.45
CA GLY A 122 0.49 -10.71 -18.57
C GLY A 122 1.37 -10.72 -17.32
N TRP A 123 0.80 -10.59 -16.12
CA TRP A 123 1.60 -10.25 -14.92
C TRP A 123 1.21 -11.04 -13.66
N GLY A 124 0.59 -12.21 -13.82
CA GLY A 124 0.15 -13.10 -12.74
C GLY A 124 0.69 -14.53 -12.83
N GLY A 125 1.81 -14.74 -13.54
CA GLY A 125 2.39 -16.07 -13.77
C GLY A 125 3.91 -16.00 -13.83
N GLY A 126 4.56 -15.71 -12.71
CA GLY A 126 6.02 -15.57 -12.68
C GLY A 126 6.63 -15.43 -11.30
N TRP A 127 5.99 -15.98 -10.26
CA TRP A 127 6.62 -16.31 -8.97
C TRP A 127 5.88 -17.52 -8.38
N ARG A 128 5.97 -18.65 -9.09
CA ARG A 128 5.91 -20.01 -8.54
C ARG A 128 6.73 -20.91 -9.44
#